data_AF-A0AAD3RJ78-F1
#
_entry.id   AF-A0AAD3RJ78-F1
#
_cell.length_a   1.000
_cell.length_b   1.000
_cell.length_c   1.000
_cell.angle_alpha   90.00
_cell.angle_beta   90.00
_cell.angle_gamma   90.00
#
_symmetry.space_group_name_H-M   'P 1'
#
loop_
_entity.id
_entity.type
_entity.pdbx_description
1 polymer ?
#
loop_
_entity_poly.entity_id
_entity_poly.type
_entity_poly.pdbx_seq_one_letter_code
_entity_poly.pdbx_strand_id
1 'polypeptide(L)'
;MGTKSSKSQLEEPDLRIVLVGKTGAGKSSSGNTILKKKIFPSKMSSSSVTVLCQKETGQFSGLRLAVVDTPGLFDTERSKEEVKKEIVKSISLAAPGPHVFLIVLQPGKFTEEERETIKIIKMVFGEKAARYTMALFTHGDEVNTDRVCMDDFIGQNKSLSDFIGQCHGGYHVFNNRKKNPAQVRELLKKINEMVQRNGGEYYTNEMFEQAEKAILEEMERLQKENPEMKPEEARKMAEEDNAFTRAVLQGVSVGVAFGAGVGSMGGRVGRAVGAAVGAAVGAAVGAITGAVKTNACATQ
;
A
#
# COMPACT_ATOMS: atom_id res chain seq x y z
N MET A 1 -45.60 -19.51 5.73
CA MET A 1 -44.55 -19.52 4.69
C MET A 1 -43.37 -18.73 5.22
N GLY A 2 -42.15 -19.27 5.16
CA GLY A 2 -41.00 -18.70 5.85
C GLY A 2 -40.44 -17.43 5.20
N THR A 3 -40.22 -16.39 5.99
CA THR A 3 -39.36 -15.26 5.64
C THR A 3 -37.93 -15.77 5.47
N LYS A 4 -37.41 -15.78 4.24
CA LYS A 4 -35.98 -16.01 4.01
C LYS A 4 -35.20 -14.86 4.64
N SER A 5 -34.48 -15.13 5.72
CA SER A 5 -33.50 -14.20 6.27
C SER A 5 -32.46 -13.90 5.19
N SER A 6 -32.39 -12.63 4.77
CA SER A 6 -31.35 -12.16 3.85
C SER A 6 -30.04 -12.13 4.62
N LYS A 7 -29.19 -13.15 4.44
CA LYS A 7 -27.78 -13.05 4.81
C LYS A 7 -27.21 -11.82 4.10
N SER A 8 -26.81 -10.80 4.86
CA SER A 8 -26.09 -9.64 4.32
C SER A 8 -24.82 -10.16 3.66
N GLN A 9 -24.65 -9.94 2.36
CA GLN A 9 -23.39 -10.24 1.69
C GLN A 9 -22.34 -9.18 2.06
N LEU A 10 -21.06 -9.54 2.01
CA LEU A 10 -19.98 -8.58 2.23
C LEU A 10 -20.01 -7.54 1.11
N GLU A 11 -20.15 -6.27 1.47
CA GLU A 11 -20.24 -5.17 0.51
C GLU A 11 -18.84 -4.65 0.17
N GLU A 12 -18.22 -5.26 -0.86
CA GLU A 12 -16.85 -4.93 -1.27
C GLU A 12 -16.66 -3.46 -1.69
N PRO A 13 -15.43 -2.91 -1.58
CA PRO A 13 -15.07 -1.61 -2.14
C PRO A 13 -14.90 -1.67 -3.66
N ASP A 14 -15.55 -0.75 -4.38
CA ASP A 14 -15.38 -0.55 -5.83
C ASP A 14 -13.93 -0.25 -6.22
N LEU A 15 -13.20 0.46 -5.35
CA LEU A 15 -11.79 0.77 -5.54
C LEU A 15 -10.99 0.57 -4.25
N ARG A 16 -9.80 -0.03 -4.40
CA ARG A 16 -8.84 -0.29 -3.33
C ARG A 16 -7.53 0.42 -3.68
N ILE A 17 -7.16 1.41 -2.89
CA ILE A 17 -6.07 2.35 -3.14
C ILE A 17 -5.01 2.15 -2.05
N VAL A 18 -3.76 1.88 -2.43
CA VAL A 18 -2.64 1.77 -1.47
C VAL A 18 -1.71 2.96 -1.67
N LEU A 19 -1.48 3.74 -0.61
CA LEU A 19 -0.61 4.93 -0.62
C LEU A 19 0.79 4.53 -0.16
N VAL A 20 1.80 4.70 -1.00
CA VAL A 20 3.19 4.31 -0.72
C VAL A 20 4.17 5.46 -0.99
N GLY A 21 5.38 5.39 -0.43
CA GLY A 21 6.41 6.44 -0.57
C GLY A 21 7.11 6.79 0.75
N LYS A 22 8.03 7.75 0.71
CA LYS A 22 8.86 8.17 1.87
C LYS A 22 8.06 8.77 3.04
N THR A 23 8.68 8.89 4.21
CA THR A 23 8.12 9.62 5.36
C THR A 23 7.93 11.10 5.00
N GLY A 24 6.92 11.76 5.55
CA GLY A 24 6.62 13.18 5.28
C GLY A 24 5.98 13.49 3.92
N ALA A 25 6.04 12.60 2.92
CA ALA A 25 5.57 12.84 1.55
C ALA A 25 4.07 13.22 1.39
N GLY A 26 3.27 13.10 2.45
CA GLY A 26 1.86 13.51 2.46
C GLY A 26 0.85 12.41 2.14
N LYS A 27 1.21 11.13 2.40
CA LYS A 27 0.35 9.95 2.21
C LYS A 27 -0.98 10.09 2.97
N SER A 28 -0.92 10.15 4.30
CA SER A 28 -2.07 10.33 5.20
C SER A 28 -2.94 11.53 4.84
N SER A 29 -2.32 12.66 4.48
CA SER A 29 -3.03 13.86 3.99
C SER A 29 -3.79 13.60 2.69
N SER A 30 -3.21 12.83 1.77
CA SER A 30 -3.83 12.48 0.50
C SER A 30 -4.96 11.46 0.68
N GLY A 31 -4.80 10.50 1.59
CA GLY A 31 -5.89 9.59 2.00
C GLY A 31 -7.07 10.34 2.61
N ASN A 32 -6.80 11.32 3.48
CA ASN A 32 -7.81 12.21 4.05
C ASN A 32 -8.52 13.06 2.97
N THR A 33 -7.79 13.52 1.95
CA THR A 33 -8.37 14.23 0.79
C THR A 33 -9.29 13.31 -0.02
N ILE A 34 -8.85 12.08 -0.35
CA ILE A 34 -9.64 11.08 -1.10
C ILE A 34 -10.93 10.74 -0.36
N LEU A 35 -10.83 10.40 0.93
CA LEU A 35 -11.98 10.01 1.77
C LEU A 35 -12.83 11.20 2.24
N LYS A 36 -12.43 12.45 1.97
CA LYS A 36 -13.06 13.71 2.46
C LYS A 36 -13.23 13.80 3.99
N LYS A 37 -12.43 13.05 4.75
CA LYS A 37 -12.50 12.96 6.22
C LYS A 37 -11.08 13.11 6.79
N LYS A 38 -10.95 13.61 8.02
CA LYS A 38 -9.68 13.59 8.76
C LYS A 38 -9.64 12.33 9.64
N ILE A 39 -9.22 11.20 9.08
CA ILE A 39 -9.13 9.93 9.81
C ILE A 39 -7.66 9.56 10.05
N PHE A 40 -6.84 9.56 8.99
CA PHE A 40 -5.41 9.29 9.12
C PHE A 40 -4.71 10.44 9.87
N PRO A 41 -3.92 10.18 10.93
CA PRO A 41 -3.20 11.22 11.66
C PRO A 41 -2.16 11.96 10.79
N SER A 42 -2.53 13.12 10.26
CA SER A 42 -1.63 13.97 9.45
C SER A 42 -1.23 15.23 10.22
N LYS A 43 -0.01 15.26 10.77
CA LYS A 43 0.61 16.45 11.36
C LYS A 43 1.99 16.67 10.75
N MET A 44 2.42 17.93 10.63
CA MET A 44 3.84 18.23 10.45
C MET A 44 4.57 17.85 11.73
N SER A 45 5.53 16.95 11.62
CA SER A 45 6.41 16.50 12.70
C SER A 45 7.79 16.23 12.10
N SER A 46 8.84 16.36 12.92
CA SER A 46 10.19 15.92 12.56
C SER A 46 10.37 14.40 12.66
N SER A 47 9.43 13.71 13.31
CA SER A 47 9.38 12.24 13.46
C SER A 47 8.19 11.62 12.71
N SER A 48 8.25 10.30 12.50
CA SER A 48 7.22 9.56 11.78
C SER A 48 5.88 9.52 12.54
N VAL A 49 4.82 10.11 11.97
CA VAL A 49 3.48 10.15 12.61
C VAL A 49 2.68 8.86 12.36
N THR A 50 2.83 8.25 11.18
CA THR A 50 2.11 7.04 10.77
C THR A 50 2.90 5.80 11.17
N VAL A 51 2.68 5.33 12.40
CA VAL A 51 3.43 4.19 12.96
C VAL A 51 3.02 2.86 12.33
N LEU A 52 1.76 2.66 11.95
CA LEU A 52 1.23 1.40 11.43
C LEU A 52 0.41 1.64 10.15
N CYS A 53 0.29 0.62 9.30
CA CYS A 53 -0.64 0.60 8.18
C CYS A 53 -2.08 0.74 8.69
N GLN A 54 -2.87 1.59 8.04
CA GLN A 54 -4.26 1.83 8.39
C GLN A 54 -5.14 1.75 7.14
N LYS A 55 -6.23 0.99 7.21
CA LYS A 55 -7.25 0.92 6.16
C LYS A 55 -8.50 1.64 6.60
N GLU A 56 -8.96 2.58 5.79
CA GLU A 56 -10.22 3.29 6.01
C GLU A 56 -11.10 3.28 4.78
N THR A 57 -12.41 3.30 5.01
CA THR A 57 -13.41 3.27 3.94
C THR A 57 -14.29 4.52 3.91
N GLY A 58 -14.77 4.86 2.72
CA GLY A 58 -15.65 6.01 2.54
C GLY A 58 -16.28 6.03 1.16
N GLN A 59 -17.41 6.73 1.05
CA GLN A 59 -18.09 6.91 -0.23
C GLN A 59 -17.67 8.22 -0.89
N PHE A 60 -17.42 8.17 -2.20
CA PHE A 60 -17.19 9.34 -3.04
C PHE A 60 -17.94 9.20 -4.36
N SER A 61 -18.88 10.12 -4.65
CA SER A 61 -19.66 10.13 -5.90
C SER A 61 -20.33 8.78 -6.23
N GLY A 62 -20.83 8.08 -5.21
CA GLY A 62 -21.47 6.76 -5.34
C GLY A 62 -20.52 5.57 -5.21
N LEU A 63 -19.20 5.75 -5.34
CA LEU A 63 -18.21 4.67 -5.22
C LEU A 63 -17.79 4.48 -3.75
N ARG A 64 -17.77 3.23 -3.27
CA ARG A 64 -17.10 2.81 -2.04
C ARG A 64 -15.59 2.69 -2.29
N LEU A 65 -14.83 3.58 -1.68
CA LEU A 65 -13.38 3.54 -1.69
C LEU A 65 -12.87 2.88 -0.41
N ALA A 66 -11.84 2.04 -0.54
CA ALA A 66 -10.95 1.66 0.55
C ALA A 66 -9.56 2.25 0.29
N VAL A 67 -9.01 2.95 1.27
CA VAL A 67 -7.68 3.55 1.21
C VAL A 67 -6.81 2.93 2.31
N VAL A 68 -5.68 2.37 1.92
CA VAL A 68 -4.63 1.89 2.83
C VAL A 68 -3.52 2.95 2.87
N ASP A 69 -3.37 3.62 4.00
CA ASP A 69 -2.22 4.48 4.28
C ASP A 69 -1.10 3.61 4.88
N THR A 70 0.09 3.63 4.29
CA THR A 70 1.25 2.90 4.82
C THR A 70 2.20 3.84 5.58
N PRO A 71 3.05 3.30 6.45
CA PRO A 71 4.25 3.98 6.92
C PRO A 71 5.20 4.42 5.79
N GLY A 72 6.24 5.17 6.15
CA GLY A 72 7.35 5.45 5.23
C GLY A 72 8.13 4.18 4.87
N LEU A 73 8.34 3.93 3.58
CA LEU A 73 9.09 2.75 3.13
C LEU A 73 10.58 2.77 3.55
N PHE A 74 11.14 3.97 3.78
CA PHE A 74 12.56 4.19 4.12
C PHE A 74 12.71 4.83 5.50
N ASP A 75 11.75 4.60 6.39
CA ASP A 75 11.70 5.22 7.71
C ASP A 75 12.87 4.73 8.59
N THR A 76 13.91 5.55 8.71
CA THR A 76 15.21 5.16 9.32
C THR A 76 15.13 4.88 10.82
N GLU A 77 14.03 5.29 11.46
CA GLU A 77 13.74 5.04 12.88
C GLU A 77 13.29 3.58 13.14
N ARG A 78 13.17 2.73 12.10
CA ARG A 78 12.59 1.38 12.20
C ARG A 78 13.58 0.25 11.95
N SER A 79 13.34 -0.87 12.64
CA SER A 79 13.97 -2.16 12.35
C SER A 79 13.50 -2.74 11.01
N LYS A 80 14.32 -3.65 10.44
CA LYS A 80 13.98 -4.42 9.24
C LYS A 80 12.71 -5.25 9.45
N GLU A 81 12.57 -5.78 10.66
CA GLU A 81 11.48 -6.61 11.12
C GLU A 81 10.17 -5.81 11.12
N GLU A 82 10.18 -4.56 11.59
CA GLU A 82 9.01 -3.67 11.52
C GLU A 82 8.64 -3.32 10.07
N VAL A 83 9.58 -2.94 9.22
CA VAL A 83 9.29 -2.66 7.80
C VAL A 83 8.71 -3.91 7.11
N LYS A 84 9.23 -5.11 7.40
CA LYS A 84 8.70 -6.38 6.91
C LYS A 84 7.25 -6.62 7.36
N LYS A 85 6.94 -6.39 8.64
CA LYS A 85 5.58 -6.53 9.19
C LYS A 85 4.60 -5.58 8.51
N GLU A 86 5.00 -4.34 8.29
CA GLU A 86 4.14 -3.32 7.67
C GLU A 86 3.89 -3.62 6.17
N ILE A 87 4.88 -4.11 5.42
CA ILE A 87 4.65 -4.57 4.04
C ILE A 87 3.63 -5.72 4.05
N VAL A 88 3.80 -6.75 4.88
CA VAL A 88 2.86 -7.89 4.98
C VAL A 88 1.47 -7.44 5.39
N LYS A 89 1.38 -6.51 6.34
CA LYS A 89 0.10 -5.94 6.78
C LYS A 89 -0.59 -5.16 5.67
N SER A 90 0.15 -4.38 4.87
CA SER A 90 -0.40 -3.69 3.70
C SER A 90 -0.99 -4.66 2.66
N ILE A 91 -0.40 -5.86 2.48
CA ILE A 91 -0.93 -6.92 1.60
C ILE A 91 -2.28 -7.42 2.14
N SER A 92 -2.35 -7.75 3.44
CA SER A 92 -3.56 -8.20 4.12
C SER A 92 -4.71 -7.18 4.01
N LEU A 93 -4.42 -5.90 4.31
CA LEU A 93 -5.41 -4.82 4.23
C LEU A 93 -5.89 -4.55 2.79
N ALA A 94 -5.05 -4.77 1.78
CA ALA A 94 -5.39 -4.52 0.38
C ALA A 94 -5.94 -5.74 -0.38
N ALA A 95 -5.97 -6.93 0.24
CA ALA A 95 -6.56 -8.15 -0.33
C ALA A 95 -8.04 -7.94 -0.74
N PRO A 96 -8.53 -8.55 -1.85
CA PRO A 96 -7.84 -9.52 -2.72
C PRO A 96 -6.83 -8.90 -3.69
N GLY A 97 -6.56 -7.61 -3.57
CA GLY A 97 -5.53 -6.90 -4.31
C GLY A 97 -5.95 -5.48 -4.70
N PRO A 98 -5.01 -4.51 -4.81
CA PRO A 98 -5.34 -3.12 -5.04
C PRO A 98 -5.67 -2.83 -6.50
N HIS A 99 -6.59 -1.88 -6.71
CA HIS A 99 -6.87 -1.30 -8.02
C HIS A 99 -5.78 -0.30 -8.43
N VAL A 100 -5.11 0.34 -7.46
CA VAL A 100 -3.97 1.22 -7.71
C VAL A 100 -3.00 1.29 -6.52
N PHE A 101 -1.70 1.29 -6.83
CA PHE A 101 -0.64 1.79 -5.96
C PHE A 101 -0.38 3.26 -6.30
N LEU A 102 -0.62 4.17 -5.37
CA LEU A 102 -0.29 5.59 -5.51
C LEU A 102 1.06 5.87 -4.84
N ILE A 103 2.11 6.09 -5.65
CA ILE A 103 3.40 6.53 -5.10
C ILE A 103 3.34 8.02 -4.85
N VAL A 104 3.27 8.40 -3.57
CA VAL A 104 3.12 9.78 -3.14
C VAL A 104 4.48 10.47 -3.07
N LEU A 105 4.60 11.55 -3.83
CA LEU A 105 5.80 12.36 -3.99
C LEU A 105 5.56 13.80 -3.52
N GLN A 106 6.65 14.50 -3.20
CA GLN A 106 6.67 15.94 -3.05
C GLN A 106 7.39 16.59 -4.25
N PRO A 107 6.91 17.74 -4.74
CA PRO A 107 7.72 18.61 -5.61
C PRO A 107 9.05 18.95 -4.93
N GLY A 108 10.13 19.05 -5.70
CA GLY A 108 11.49 19.31 -5.19
C GLY A 108 12.53 18.29 -5.64
N LYS A 109 13.55 18.05 -4.81
CA LYS A 109 14.66 17.13 -5.14
C LYS A 109 14.19 15.67 -5.11
N PHE A 110 14.20 15.02 -6.28
CA PHE A 110 13.87 13.61 -6.43
C PHE A 110 14.97 12.70 -5.84
N THR A 111 14.69 12.10 -4.68
CA THR A 111 15.67 11.38 -3.84
C THR A 111 15.89 9.93 -4.29
N GLU A 112 16.95 9.29 -3.79
CA GLU A 112 17.18 7.85 -4.04
C GLU A 112 16.06 6.97 -3.43
N GLU A 113 15.51 7.35 -2.28
CA GLU A 113 14.34 6.68 -1.67
C GLU A 113 13.14 6.66 -2.63
N GLU A 114 12.88 7.78 -3.30
CA GLU A 114 11.77 7.89 -4.25
C GLU A 114 12.04 7.06 -5.52
N ARG A 115 13.30 7.01 -5.99
CA ARG A 115 13.72 6.14 -7.11
C ARG A 115 13.60 4.66 -6.79
N GLU A 116 13.99 4.25 -5.59
CA GLU A 116 13.93 2.85 -5.16
C GLU A 116 12.48 2.39 -4.88
N THR A 117 11.54 3.31 -4.65
CA THR A 117 10.13 2.97 -4.35
C THR A 117 9.48 2.10 -5.44
N ILE A 118 9.65 2.42 -6.73
CA ILE A 118 9.07 1.61 -7.82
C ILE A 118 9.77 0.24 -7.96
N LYS A 119 11.08 0.17 -7.69
CA LYS A 119 11.85 -1.07 -7.70
C LYS A 119 11.41 -2.01 -6.58
N ILE A 120 11.15 -1.48 -5.38
CA ILE A 120 10.57 -2.21 -4.25
C ILE A 120 9.20 -2.78 -4.62
N ILE A 121 8.31 -1.97 -5.24
CA ILE A 121 7.00 -2.45 -5.69
C ILE A 121 7.16 -3.61 -6.69
N LYS A 122 8.04 -3.47 -7.69
CA LYS A 122 8.31 -4.53 -8.68
C LYS A 122 8.93 -5.79 -8.06
N MET A 123 9.79 -5.67 -7.05
CA MET A 123 10.42 -6.80 -6.37
C MET A 123 9.50 -7.52 -5.39
N VAL A 124 8.67 -6.77 -4.64
CA VAL A 124 7.66 -7.36 -3.74
C VAL A 124 6.55 -8.00 -4.54
N PHE A 125 5.92 -7.22 -5.43
CA PHE A 125 4.68 -7.63 -6.07
C PHE A 125 4.89 -8.34 -7.41
N GLY A 126 5.96 -8.03 -8.15
CA GLY A 126 6.25 -8.48 -9.51
C GLY A 126 6.16 -7.36 -10.53
N GLU A 127 6.85 -7.49 -11.69
CA GLU A 127 6.88 -6.45 -12.74
C GLU A 127 5.50 -5.99 -13.23
N LYS A 128 4.50 -6.89 -13.21
CA LYS A 128 3.12 -6.57 -13.60
C LYS A 128 2.49 -5.48 -12.71
N ALA A 129 2.95 -5.30 -11.47
CA ALA A 129 2.44 -4.28 -10.55
C ALA A 129 2.58 -2.86 -11.09
N ALA A 130 3.62 -2.58 -11.90
CA ALA A 130 3.83 -1.27 -12.54
C ALA A 130 2.65 -0.82 -13.43
N ARG A 131 1.87 -1.78 -13.96
CA ARG A 131 0.65 -1.50 -14.72
C ARG A 131 -0.48 -0.88 -13.88
N TYR A 132 -0.41 -1.05 -12.57
CA TYR A 132 -1.38 -0.59 -11.58
C TYR A 132 -0.80 0.52 -10.70
N THR A 133 0.30 1.14 -11.13
CA THR A 133 0.99 2.19 -10.37
C THR A 133 0.84 3.55 -11.04
N MET A 134 0.56 4.56 -10.23
CA MET A 134 0.46 5.97 -10.62
C MET A 134 1.19 6.84 -9.60
N ALA A 135 1.87 7.88 -10.04
CA ALA A 135 2.49 8.85 -9.13
C ALA A 135 1.46 9.89 -8.65
N LEU A 136 1.54 10.29 -7.38
CA LEU A 136 0.71 11.33 -6.79
C LEU A 136 1.59 12.42 -6.20
N PHE A 137 1.73 13.54 -6.90
CA PHE A 137 2.43 14.70 -6.35
C PHE A 137 1.53 15.45 -5.39
N THR A 138 2.04 15.74 -4.20
CA THR A 138 1.39 16.62 -3.21
C THR A 138 1.82 18.08 -3.43
N HIS A 139 1.44 18.99 -2.52
CA HIS A 139 1.85 20.39 -2.55
C HIS A 139 1.61 21.10 -3.90
N GLY A 140 0.52 20.74 -4.59
CA GLY A 140 0.14 21.36 -5.86
C GLY A 140 -0.12 22.86 -5.78
N ASP A 141 -0.21 23.45 -4.59
CA ASP A 141 -0.06 24.90 -4.38
C ASP A 141 1.28 25.42 -4.91
N GLU A 142 2.39 24.80 -4.53
CA GLU A 142 3.76 25.25 -4.82
C GLU A 142 4.09 25.12 -6.32
N VAL A 143 3.60 24.06 -6.96
CA VAL A 143 3.70 23.90 -8.43
C VAL A 143 2.94 25.02 -9.18
N ASN A 144 1.78 25.45 -8.67
CA ASN A 144 0.95 26.44 -9.32
C ASN A 144 1.36 27.90 -9.03
N THR A 145 2.13 28.18 -7.96
CA THR A 145 2.58 29.56 -7.66
C THR A 145 3.65 30.05 -8.63
N ASP A 146 4.53 29.17 -9.09
CA ASP A 146 5.70 29.55 -9.89
C ASP A 146 5.42 29.50 -11.41
N ARG A 147 4.17 29.22 -11.80
CA ARG A 147 3.73 28.99 -13.21
C ARG A 147 4.45 27.85 -13.94
N VAL A 148 5.19 27.00 -13.22
CA VAL A 148 5.88 25.85 -13.80
C VAL A 148 4.84 24.76 -14.12
N CYS A 149 4.74 24.32 -15.37
CA CYS A 149 3.90 23.17 -15.69
C CYS A 149 4.48 21.91 -15.03
N MET A 150 3.62 21.02 -14.54
CA MET A 150 4.09 19.78 -13.90
C MET A 150 4.89 18.91 -14.88
N ASP A 151 4.55 18.91 -16.17
CA ASP A 151 5.30 18.23 -17.22
C ASP A 151 6.71 18.83 -17.40
N ASP A 152 6.85 20.17 -17.36
CA ASP A 152 8.15 20.84 -17.45
C ASP A 152 9.04 20.51 -16.23
N PHE A 153 8.44 20.43 -15.04
CA PHE A 153 9.15 20.02 -13.82
C PHE A 153 9.63 18.56 -13.90
N ILE A 154 8.81 17.65 -14.41
CA ILE A 154 9.18 16.24 -14.63
C ILE A 154 10.29 16.13 -15.68
N GLY A 155 10.18 16.87 -16.79
CA GLY A 155 11.15 16.87 -17.89
C GLY A 155 12.54 17.40 -17.52
N GLN A 156 12.64 18.28 -16.52
CA GLN A 156 13.93 18.80 -16.01
C GLN A 156 14.81 17.74 -15.34
N ASN A 157 14.24 16.62 -14.86
CA ASN A 157 14.99 15.57 -14.19
C ASN A 157 14.76 14.23 -14.88
N LYS A 158 15.75 13.76 -15.64
CA LYS A 158 15.67 12.49 -16.36
C LYS A 158 15.27 11.32 -15.46
N SER A 159 15.86 11.20 -14.27
CA SER A 159 15.52 10.11 -13.34
C SER A 159 14.06 10.16 -12.89
N LEU A 160 13.49 11.36 -12.71
CA LEU A 160 12.07 11.53 -12.40
C LEU A 160 11.19 11.19 -13.62
N SER A 161 11.56 11.67 -14.81
CA SER A 161 10.86 11.31 -16.07
C SER A 161 10.85 9.79 -16.30
N ASP A 162 12.00 9.13 -16.13
CA ASP A 162 12.15 7.67 -16.26
C ASP A 162 11.36 6.90 -15.18
N PHE A 163 11.20 7.49 -13.99
CA PHE A 163 10.35 6.95 -12.92
C PHE A 163 8.85 7.09 -13.25
N ILE A 164 8.41 8.26 -13.74
CA ILE A 164 7.02 8.48 -14.15
C ILE A 164 6.66 7.61 -15.34
N GLY A 165 7.59 7.41 -16.30
CA GLY A 165 7.41 6.47 -17.42
C GLY A 165 7.22 5.01 -16.99
N GLN A 166 7.76 4.59 -15.84
CA GLN A 166 7.52 3.27 -15.26
C GLN A 166 6.17 3.16 -14.52
N CYS A 167 5.51 4.27 -14.21
CA CYS A 167 4.17 4.29 -13.63
C CYS A 167 3.14 4.34 -14.76
N HIS A 168 2.57 3.20 -15.18
CA HIS A 168 1.72 3.16 -16.38
C HIS A 168 0.36 3.89 -16.21
N GLY A 169 -0.01 4.27 -14.98
CA GLY A 169 -1.09 5.21 -14.67
C GLY A 169 -0.71 6.69 -14.88
N GLY A 170 0.56 6.99 -15.19
CA GLY A 170 1.09 8.35 -15.26
C GLY A 170 1.16 9.00 -13.89
N TYR A 171 0.74 10.27 -13.80
CA TYR A 171 0.71 11.02 -12.54
C TYR A 171 -0.57 11.83 -12.33
N HIS A 172 -0.81 12.23 -11.08
CA HIS A 172 -1.81 13.20 -10.68
C HIS A 172 -1.21 14.18 -9.64
N VAL A 173 -1.85 15.34 -9.43
CA VAL A 173 -1.35 16.41 -8.56
C VAL A 173 -2.45 16.84 -7.57
N PHE A 174 -2.15 16.78 -6.28
CA PHE A 174 -3.04 17.15 -5.19
C PHE A 174 -2.57 18.41 -4.47
N ASN A 175 -3.54 19.26 -4.11
CA ASN A 175 -3.35 20.31 -3.12
C ASN A 175 -4.16 19.93 -1.88
N ASN A 176 -3.51 19.21 -0.96
CA ASN A 176 -4.13 18.73 0.27
C ASN A 176 -4.56 19.85 1.25
N ARG A 177 -4.21 21.12 0.97
CA ARG A 177 -4.74 22.28 1.72
C ARG A 177 -6.13 22.71 1.21
N LYS A 178 -6.47 22.40 -0.05
CA LYS A 178 -7.76 22.74 -0.68
C LYS A 178 -8.72 21.54 -0.65
N LYS A 179 -9.88 21.71 -0.02
CA LYS A 179 -10.97 20.71 -0.01
C LYS A 179 -11.75 20.64 -1.34
N ASN A 180 -11.08 20.78 -2.48
CA ASN A 180 -11.75 20.78 -3.79
C ASN A 180 -12.11 19.33 -4.20
N PRO A 181 -13.39 18.97 -4.37
CA PRO A 181 -13.76 17.62 -4.79
C PRO A 181 -13.38 17.31 -6.26
N ALA A 182 -13.06 18.30 -7.10
CA ALA A 182 -12.71 18.08 -8.50
C ALA A 182 -11.42 17.25 -8.66
N GLN A 183 -10.36 17.57 -7.93
CA GLN A 183 -9.09 16.84 -8.00
C GLN A 183 -9.23 15.36 -7.59
N VAL A 184 -10.05 15.03 -6.58
CA VAL A 184 -10.36 13.63 -6.27
C VAL A 184 -11.16 12.96 -7.39
N ARG A 185 -12.12 13.66 -8.02
CA ARG A 185 -12.89 13.13 -9.16
C ARG A 185 -11.98 12.86 -10.37
N GLU A 186 -11.03 13.75 -10.65
CA GLU A 186 -10.04 13.60 -11.71
C GLU A 186 -9.07 12.45 -11.45
N LEU A 187 -8.59 12.29 -10.20
CA LEU A 187 -7.80 11.13 -9.79
C LEU A 187 -8.57 9.82 -10.02
N LEU A 188 -9.82 9.72 -9.54
CA LEU A 188 -10.64 8.53 -9.71
C LEU A 188 -10.93 8.23 -11.19
N LYS A 189 -11.12 9.26 -12.02
CA LYS A 189 -11.22 9.10 -13.49
C LYS A 189 -9.95 8.45 -14.06
N LYS A 190 -8.76 8.98 -13.73
CA LYS A 190 -7.48 8.40 -14.19
C LYS A 190 -7.26 6.96 -13.69
N ILE A 191 -7.66 6.66 -12.45
CA ILE A 191 -7.60 5.30 -11.88
C ILE A 191 -8.52 4.36 -12.68
N ASN A 192 -9.76 4.76 -12.94
CA ASN A 192 -10.69 3.95 -13.72
C ASN A 192 -10.18 3.71 -15.16
N GLU A 193 -9.61 4.73 -15.82
CA GLU A 193 -8.98 4.59 -17.15
C GLU A 193 -7.76 3.64 -17.12
N MET A 194 -7.00 3.61 -16.03
CA MET A 194 -5.90 2.65 -15.83
C MET A 194 -6.43 1.22 -15.60
N VAL A 195 -7.43 1.05 -14.74
CA VAL A 195 -8.08 -0.24 -14.45
C VAL A 195 -8.73 -0.83 -15.72
N GLN A 196 -9.43 -0.01 -16.51
CA GLN A 196 -10.02 -0.46 -17.78
C GLN A 196 -8.95 -0.89 -18.81
N ARG A 197 -7.82 -0.17 -18.92
CA ARG A 197 -6.65 -0.63 -19.71
C ARG A 197 -6.02 -1.94 -19.21
N ASN A 198 -6.30 -2.32 -17.96
CA ASN A 198 -5.90 -3.60 -17.38
C ASN A 198 -7.00 -4.68 -17.42
N GLY A 199 -8.11 -4.45 -18.14
CA GLY A 199 -9.19 -5.43 -18.31
C GLY A 199 -10.35 -5.27 -17.32
N GLY A 200 -10.35 -4.21 -16.51
CA GLY A 200 -11.38 -3.98 -15.48
C GLY A 200 -11.06 -4.66 -14.13
N GLU A 201 -9.93 -5.38 -14.04
CA GLU A 201 -9.51 -6.11 -12.85
C GLU A 201 -8.64 -5.27 -11.91
N TYR A 202 -8.45 -5.76 -10.67
CA TYR A 202 -7.47 -5.27 -9.73
C TYR A 202 -6.13 -6.01 -9.88
N TYR A 203 -5.05 -5.45 -9.35
CA TYR A 203 -3.78 -6.17 -9.26
C TYR A 203 -3.89 -7.32 -8.28
N THR A 204 -3.53 -8.54 -8.68
CA THR A 204 -3.34 -9.66 -7.76
C THR A 204 -2.09 -10.47 -8.10
N ASN A 205 -1.61 -11.25 -7.13
CA ASN A 205 -0.55 -12.23 -7.23
C ASN A 205 -0.71 -13.28 -6.11
N GLU A 206 0.18 -14.28 -6.10
CA GLU A 206 0.18 -15.35 -5.09
C GLU A 206 0.07 -14.85 -3.63
N MET A 207 0.72 -13.72 -3.29
CA MET A 207 0.66 -13.16 -1.92
C MET A 207 -0.72 -12.59 -1.58
N PHE A 208 -1.37 -11.93 -2.55
CA PHE A 208 -2.73 -11.42 -2.37
C PHE A 208 -3.77 -12.55 -2.34
N GLU A 209 -3.60 -13.59 -3.16
CA GLU A 209 -4.45 -14.79 -3.14
C GLU A 209 -4.35 -15.52 -1.79
N GLN A 210 -3.15 -15.65 -1.23
CA GLN A 210 -2.90 -16.26 0.07
C GLN A 210 -3.43 -15.42 1.23
N ALA A 211 -3.25 -14.09 1.18
CA ALA A 211 -3.81 -13.17 2.15
C ALA A 211 -5.33 -13.23 2.15
N GLU A 212 -5.96 -13.17 0.97
CA GLU A 212 -7.42 -13.27 0.81
C GLU A 212 -7.95 -14.58 1.39
N LYS A 213 -7.33 -15.71 1.03
CA LYS A 213 -7.71 -17.02 1.58
C LYS A 213 -7.62 -17.05 3.11
N ALA A 214 -6.53 -16.56 3.69
CA ALA A 214 -6.35 -16.53 5.15
C ALA A 214 -7.37 -15.62 5.84
N ILE A 215 -7.81 -14.54 5.18
CA ILE A 215 -8.85 -13.64 5.67
C ILE A 215 -10.22 -14.32 5.61
N LEU A 216 -10.57 -15.01 4.51
CA LEU A 216 -11.85 -15.73 4.39
C LEU A 216 -11.95 -16.87 5.43
N GLU A 217 -10.87 -17.63 5.64
CA GLU A 217 -10.80 -18.68 6.67
C GLU A 217 -10.97 -18.11 8.09
N GLU A 218 -10.37 -16.96 8.38
CA GLU A 218 -10.48 -16.28 9.67
C GLU A 218 -11.86 -15.63 9.87
N MET A 219 -12.46 -15.04 8.83
CA MET A 219 -13.86 -14.56 8.85
C MET A 219 -14.84 -15.69 9.19
N GLU A 220 -14.67 -16.86 8.58
CA GLU A 220 -15.46 -18.04 8.92
C GLU A 220 -15.28 -18.47 10.37
N ARG A 221 -14.06 -18.40 10.91
CA ARG A 221 -13.77 -18.71 12.32
C ARG A 221 -14.50 -17.74 13.25
N LEU A 222 -14.34 -16.44 13.02
CA LEU A 222 -14.97 -15.38 13.81
C LEU A 222 -16.51 -15.47 13.79
N GLN A 223 -17.12 -15.77 12.64
CA GLN A 223 -18.58 -15.95 12.54
C GLN A 223 -19.08 -17.28 13.12
N LYS A 224 -18.25 -18.32 13.23
CA LYS A 224 -18.58 -19.55 13.97
C LYS A 224 -18.51 -19.32 15.49
N GLU A 225 -17.58 -18.49 15.95
CA GLU A 225 -17.43 -18.11 17.36
C GLU A 225 -18.48 -17.07 17.81
N ASN A 226 -18.87 -16.15 16.92
CA ASN A 226 -19.96 -15.20 17.13
C ASN A 226 -20.89 -15.13 15.91
N PRO A 227 -22.00 -15.92 15.88
CA PRO A 227 -22.95 -15.95 14.77
C PRO A 227 -23.71 -14.63 14.51
N GLU A 228 -23.68 -13.66 15.44
CA GLU A 228 -24.27 -12.33 15.25
C GLU A 228 -23.31 -11.32 14.62
N MET A 229 -22.02 -11.67 14.49
CA MET A 229 -21.00 -10.80 13.91
C MET A 229 -21.29 -10.50 12.43
N LYS A 230 -21.26 -9.22 12.06
CA LYS A 230 -21.49 -8.79 10.68
C LYS A 230 -20.29 -9.17 9.79
N PRO A 231 -20.50 -9.52 8.50
CA PRO A 231 -19.41 -9.83 7.59
C PRO A 231 -18.36 -8.71 7.45
N GLU A 232 -18.79 -7.44 7.50
CA GLU A 232 -17.89 -6.28 7.46
C GLU A 232 -16.96 -6.21 8.68
N GLU A 233 -17.49 -6.53 9.86
CA GLU A 233 -16.74 -6.56 11.12
C GLU A 233 -15.77 -7.75 11.16
N ALA A 234 -16.25 -8.93 10.77
CA ALA A 234 -15.42 -10.12 10.60
C ALA A 234 -14.29 -9.87 9.59
N ARG A 235 -14.58 -9.23 8.45
CA ARG A 235 -13.59 -8.86 7.42
C ARG A 235 -12.56 -7.88 7.98
N LYS A 236 -12.99 -6.84 8.70
CA LYS A 236 -12.08 -5.88 9.33
C LYS A 236 -11.16 -6.55 10.36
N MET A 237 -11.69 -7.42 11.22
CA MET A 237 -10.88 -8.15 12.21
C MET A 237 -9.90 -9.12 11.54
N ALA A 238 -10.36 -9.89 10.55
CA ALA A 238 -9.53 -10.84 9.82
C ALA A 238 -8.46 -10.16 8.94
N GLU A 239 -8.70 -8.97 8.40
CA GLU A 239 -7.67 -8.17 7.72
C GLU A 239 -6.56 -7.71 8.67
N GLU A 240 -6.92 -7.49 9.94
CA GLU A 240 -6.00 -7.03 10.99
C GLU A 240 -5.14 -8.17 11.55
N ASP A 241 -5.72 -9.32 11.90
CA ASP A 241 -5.01 -10.53 12.36
C ASP A 241 -5.56 -11.80 11.69
N ASN A 242 -4.69 -12.58 11.04
CA ASN A 242 -5.04 -13.84 10.36
C ASN A 242 -3.82 -14.77 10.25
N ALA A 243 -3.99 -15.95 9.65
CA ALA A 243 -2.88 -16.90 9.48
C ALA A 243 -1.71 -16.36 8.63
N PHE A 244 -1.98 -15.55 7.60
CA PHE A 244 -0.96 -14.97 6.71
C PHE A 244 -0.11 -13.92 7.43
N THR A 245 -0.73 -12.99 8.17
CA THR A 245 0.02 -11.98 8.95
C THR A 245 0.82 -12.65 10.08
N ARG A 246 0.21 -13.60 10.82
CA ARG A 246 0.87 -14.33 11.91
C ARG A 246 2.05 -15.18 11.45
N ALA A 247 1.95 -15.86 10.29
CA ALA A 247 3.03 -16.69 9.77
C ALA A 247 4.33 -15.89 9.55
N VAL A 248 4.23 -14.64 9.08
CA VAL A 248 5.41 -13.78 8.89
C VAL A 248 5.87 -13.10 10.19
N LEU A 249 4.94 -12.82 11.12
CA LEU A 249 5.22 -12.26 12.45
C LEU A 249 5.95 -13.23 13.39
N GLN A 250 5.53 -14.49 13.42
CA GLN A 250 6.01 -15.49 14.38
C GLN A 250 7.36 -16.13 14.00
N GLY A 251 7.96 -15.71 12.88
CA GLY A 251 9.28 -16.21 12.48
C GLY A 251 9.30 -17.72 12.22
N VAL A 252 8.18 -18.31 11.75
CA VAL A 252 8.19 -19.70 11.26
C VAL A 252 9.11 -19.76 10.06
N SER A 253 10.32 -20.24 10.33
CA SER A 253 11.42 -20.45 9.42
C SER A 253 11.05 -21.48 8.37
N VAL A 254 10.48 -21.01 7.26
CA VAL A 254 10.59 -21.73 6.00
C VAL A 254 11.55 -20.97 5.11
N GLY A 255 12.75 -21.56 4.94
CA GLY A 255 13.90 -20.91 4.29
C GLY A 255 13.63 -20.51 2.83
N VAL A 256 14.40 -19.62 2.21
CA VAL A 256 15.82 -19.31 2.45
C VAL A 256 16.08 -17.81 2.21
N ALA A 257 16.87 -17.07 3.01
CA ALA A 257 17.39 -17.31 4.37
C ALA A 257 17.99 -16.01 4.96
N PHE A 258 18.22 -15.98 6.28
CA PHE A 258 19.44 -15.40 6.86
C PHE A 258 20.32 -16.57 7.32
N GLY A 259 21.64 -16.39 7.27
CA GLY A 259 22.58 -17.50 7.46
C GLY A 259 22.51 -18.17 8.84
N ALA A 260 22.72 -19.49 8.84
CA ALA A 260 22.92 -20.38 10.00
C ALA A 260 21.76 -20.49 11.03
N GLY A 261 21.06 -21.63 11.00
CA GLY A 261 20.57 -22.25 12.24
C GLY A 261 19.11 -22.69 12.33
N VAL A 262 18.92 -24.02 12.33
CA VAL A 262 17.95 -24.77 13.18
C VAL A 262 16.43 -24.62 12.94
N GLY A 263 15.75 -25.77 12.93
CA GLY A 263 14.49 -25.92 13.69
C GLY A 263 13.20 -26.02 12.88
N SER A 264 12.72 -27.25 12.68
CA SER A 264 11.43 -27.54 12.05
C SER A 264 10.22 -27.36 12.99
N MET A 265 9.21 -26.58 12.56
CA MET A 265 7.80 -26.87 12.88
C MET A 265 6.85 -26.18 11.89
N GLY A 266 5.99 -26.95 11.22
CA GLY A 266 5.04 -26.45 10.21
C GLY A 266 4.68 -27.52 9.18
N GLY A 267 3.37 -27.76 8.98
CA GLY A 267 2.86 -28.80 8.08
C GLY A 267 3.22 -28.60 6.61
N ARG A 268 3.16 -29.68 5.82
CA ARG A 268 3.66 -29.73 4.42
C ARG A 268 3.11 -28.62 3.50
N VAL A 269 1.87 -28.16 3.73
CA VAL A 269 1.22 -27.12 2.90
C VAL A 269 1.69 -25.70 3.27
N GLY A 270 1.96 -25.41 4.55
CA GLY A 270 2.44 -24.09 4.98
C GLY A 270 3.89 -23.80 4.61
N ARG A 271 4.67 -24.82 4.23
CA ARG A 271 6.11 -24.67 3.97
C ARG A 271 6.44 -23.92 2.68
N ALA A 272 5.94 -24.37 1.52
CA ALA A 272 6.29 -23.72 0.25
C ALA A 272 5.88 -22.23 0.21
N VAL A 273 4.73 -21.93 0.81
CA VAL A 273 4.10 -20.60 0.84
C VAL A 273 4.90 -19.58 1.65
N GLY A 274 5.22 -19.87 2.92
CA GLY A 274 5.93 -18.92 3.78
C GLY A 274 7.33 -18.53 3.28
N ALA A 275 7.97 -19.43 2.52
CA ALA A 275 9.28 -19.21 1.92
C ALA A 275 9.28 -18.11 0.84
N ALA A 276 8.35 -18.18 -0.13
CA ALA A 276 8.30 -17.25 -1.25
C ALA A 276 7.98 -15.81 -0.81
N VAL A 277 6.92 -15.65 -0.01
CA VAL A 277 6.51 -14.36 0.59
C VAL A 277 7.63 -13.82 1.50
N GLY A 278 8.20 -14.69 2.33
CA GLY A 278 9.28 -14.35 3.25
C GLY A 278 10.54 -13.85 2.55
N ALA A 279 10.86 -14.42 1.38
CA ALA A 279 12.00 -14.03 0.53
C ALA A 279 11.75 -12.73 -0.23
N ALA A 280 10.59 -12.56 -0.89
CA ALA A 280 10.28 -11.34 -1.64
C ALA A 280 10.25 -10.09 -0.76
N VAL A 281 9.55 -10.15 0.38
CA VAL A 281 9.53 -9.04 1.34
C VAL A 281 10.89 -8.88 2.03
N GLY A 282 11.61 -9.98 2.30
CA GLY A 282 12.96 -9.94 2.87
C GLY A 282 13.97 -9.22 1.97
N ALA A 283 13.95 -9.50 0.67
CA ALA A 283 14.79 -8.84 -0.34
C ALA A 283 14.46 -7.35 -0.46
N ALA A 284 13.18 -7.00 -0.43
CA ALA A 284 12.71 -5.62 -0.47
C ALA A 284 13.19 -4.78 0.73
N VAL A 285 13.06 -5.32 1.95
CA VAL A 285 13.62 -4.71 3.17
C VAL A 285 15.15 -4.64 3.10
N GLY A 286 15.79 -5.64 2.49
CA GLY A 286 17.22 -5.61 2.15
C GLY A 286 17.60 -4.37 1.34
N ALA A 287 16.95 -4.16 0.19
CA ALA A 287 17.20 -3.04 -0.71
C ALA A 287 16.93 -1.67 -0.04
N ILE A 288 15.82 -1.55 0.69
CA ILE A 288 15.49 -0.35 1.49
C ILE A 288 16.66 0.03 2.40
N THR A 289 17.17 -0.91 3.18
CA THR A 289 18.29 -0.62 4.10
C THR A 289 19.63 -0.41 3.41
N GLY A 290 19.81 -0.90 2.17
CA GLY A 290 20.96 -0.57 1.34
C GLY A 290 20.95 0.91 0.93
N ALA A 291 19.81 1.38 0.41
CA ALA A 291 19.63 2.77 -0.03
C ALA A 291 19.71 3.80 1.11
N VAL A 292 19.33 3.42 2.34
CA VAL A 292 19.52 4.27 3.52
C VAL A 292 21.00 4.39 3.91
N LYS A 293 21.78 3.29 3.86
CA LYS A 293 23.18 3.29 4.31
C LYS A 293 24.11 4.15 3.47
N THR A 294 23.77 4.46 2.22
CA THR A 294 24.58 5.33 1.34
C THR A 294 24.53 6.82 1.73
N ASN A 295 23.64 7.22 2.65
CA ASN A 295 23.50 8.61 3.10
C ASN A 295 24.12 8.88 4.49
N ALA A 296 24.91 7.94 5.04
CA ALA A 296 25.64 8.19 6.28
C ALA A 296 26.73 9.25 6.06
N CYS A 297 26.54 10.42 6.65
CA CYS A 297 27.37 11.62 6.49
C CYS A 297 28.87 11.33 6.70
N ALA A 298 29.65 11.54 5.64
CA ALA A 298 31.09 11.77 5.75
C ALA A 298 31.31 13.20 6.24
N THR A 299 31.28 13.40 7.56
CA THR A 299 31.60 14.70 8.19
C THR A 299 33.12 14.88 8.19
N GLN A 300 33.59 15.94 7.52
CA GLN A 300 34.88 16.58 7.82
C GLN A 300 34.66 17.66 8.87
#